data_AF-A0A4Z1D6X9-F1
#
_entry.id   AF-A0A4Z1D6X9-F1
#
_cell.length_a   1.000
_cell.length_b   1.000
_cell.length_c   1.000
_cell.angle_alpha   90.00
_cell.angle_beta   90.00
_cell.angle_gamma   90.00
#
_symmetry.space_group_name_H-M   'P 1'
#
loop_
_entity.id
_entity.type
_entity.pdbx_description
1 polymer ?
#
loop_
_entity_poly.entity_id
_entity_poly.type
_entity_poly.pdbx_seq_one_letter_code
_entity_poly.pdbx_strand_id
1 'polypeptide(L)'
;MPGVLRVVQFRDAEGAVLARPGSAGARAARRAAFSALPPGSVDAVRGAIRGAIGDVLGEVPESATGFRPHVSVAYSASDGPAAPVEEALAAREFSPARARVSSAELIVIHRDNEMYEWETFATVPLG
;
A
#
# COMPACT_ATOMS: atom_id res chain seq x y z
N MET A 1 22.01 -11.28 -7.73
CA MET A 1 21.38 -11.24 -6.40
C MET A 1 19.94 -10.78 -6.62
N PRO A 2 18.91 -11.61 -6.43
CA PRO A 2 17.54 -11.11 -6.49
C PRO A 2 17.40 -10.03 -5.41
N GLY A 3 16.95 -8.84 -5.80
CA GLY A 3 16.92 -7.66 -4.95
C GLY A 3 15.92 -7.86 -3.82
N VAL A 4 16.42 -7.99 -2.59
CA VAL A 4 15.58 -7.99 -1.39
C VAL A 4 15.04 -6.59 -1.19
N LEU A 5 13.74 -6.41 -1.38
CA LEU A 5 13.03 -5.18 -1.04
C LEU A 5 12.61 -5.26 0.42
N ARG A 6 13.02 -4.27 1.21
CA ARG A 6 12.50 -4.08 2.56
C ARG A 6 11.44 -3.00 2.51
N VAL A 7 10.21 -3.35 2.91
CA VAL A 7 9.04 -2.47 2.85
C VAL A 7 8.45 -2.35 4.23
N VAL A 8 7.94 -1.16 4.60
CA VAL A 8 7.13 -1.03 5.81
C VAL A 8 5.66 -1.15 5.43
N GLN A 9 4.96 -2.11 6.04
CA GLN A 9 3.51 -2.31 5.89
C GLN A 9 2.80 -2.00 7.21
N PHE A 10 1.53 -1.63 7.11
CA PHE A 10 0.66 -1.37 8.24
C PHE A 10 -0.33 -2.53 8.36
N ARG A 11 -0.40 -3.16 9.54
CA ARG A 11 -1.35 -4.27 9.82
C ARG A 11 -2.35 -3.88 10.90
N ASP A 12 -3.41 -4.70 10.95
CA ASP A 12 -4.67 -4.54 11.66
C ASP A 12 -5.62 -3.52 11.03
N ALA A 13 -6.85 -3.95 10.82
CA ALA A 13 -7.85 -3.20 10.09
C ALA A 13 -9.26 -3.31 10.69
N GLU A 14 -9.52 -2.55 11.78
CA GLU A 14 -10.85 -1.97 12.15
C GLU A 14 -10.91 -0.42 12.41
N GLY A 15 -11.29 0.50 11.52
CA GLY A 15 -10.96 1.99 11.49
C GLY A 15 -10.97 2.92 10.19
N ALA A 16 -10.02 2.87 9.22
CA ALA A 16 -9.86 3.60 7.95
C ALA A 16 -10.96 3.49 6.88
N VAL A 17 -11.43 4.67 6.45
CA VAL A 17 -12.42 4.91 5.40
C VAL A 17 -11.80 4.64 4.03
N LEU A 18 -12.28 3.57 3.38
CA LEU A 18 -11.95 3.24 1.99
C LEU A 18 -12.84 4.07 1.06
N ALA A 19 -12.27 5.03 0.33
CA ALA A 19 -12.98 5.76 -0.72
C ALA A 19 -12.69 5.17 -2.10
N ARG A 20 -13.61 5.46 -3.04
CA ARG A 20 -13.73 4.92 -4.40
C ARG A 20 -12.36 4.62 -5.05
N PRO A 21 -12.25 3.53 -5.82
CA PRO A 21 -11.03 3.26 -6.57
C PRO A 21 -10.67 4.47 -7.44
N GLY A 22 -9.48 5.02 -7.24
CA GLY A 22 -8.94 6.05 -8.13
C GLY A 22 -8.56 5.39 -9.46
N SER A 23 -9.03 5.94 -10.58
CA SER A 23 -8.59 5.52 -11.90
C SER A 23 -7.15 5.99 -12.13
N ALA A 24 -6.20 5.05 -12.12
CA ALA A 24 -4.89 5.28 -12.69
C ALA A 24 -5.01 5.06 -14.20
N GLY A 25 -4.78 6.10 -15.00
CA GLY A 25 -5.10 6.11 -16.43
C GLY A 25 -4.49 4.96 -17.26
N ALA A 26 -5.29 4.46 -18.21
CA ALA A 26 -5.02 3.84 -19.52
C ALA A 26 -3.79 2.92 -19.76
N ARG A 27 -3.07 2.49 -18.74
CA ARG A 27 -2.20 1.30 -18.78
C ARG A 27 -2.73 0.33 -17.75
N ALA A 28 -2.95 -0.92 -18.16
CA ALA A 28 -3.52 -2.01 -17.39
C ALA A 28 -3.35 -1.78 -15.87
N ALA A 29 -4.44 -1.47 -15.16
CA ALA A 29 -4.41 -1.35 -13.72
C ALA A 29 -3.94 -2.71 -13.16
N ARG A 30 -2.63 -2.85 -12.93
CA ARG A 30 -2.01 -4.06 -12.37
C ARG A 30 -2.46 -4.30 -10.94
N ARG A 31 -3.26 -3.39 -10.38
CA ARG A 31 -3.73 -3.42 -9.01
C ARG A 31 -5.01 -2.63 -8.84
N ALA A 32 -6.00 -3.22 -8.18
CA ALA A 32 -7.14 -2.51 -7.63
C ALA A 32 -6.82 -2.11 -6.18
N ALA A 33 -7.13 -0.87 -5.81
CA ALA A 33 -6.89 -0.35 -4.47
C ALA A 33 -7.98 0.65 -4.06
N PHE A 34 -8.21 0.75 -2.77
CA PHE A 34 -9.05 1.78 -2.16
C PHE A 34 -8.19 2.86 -1.53
N SER A 35 -8.62 4.12 -1.64
CA SER A 35 -7.92 5.23 -0.98
C SER A 35 -8.13 5.16 0.53
N ALA A 36 -7.07 5.33 1.32
CA ALA A 36 -7.19 5.39 2.78
C ALA A 36 -7.43 6.84 3.21
N LEU A 37 -8.56 7.08 3.89
CA LEU A 37 -8.95 8.40 4.39
C LEU A 37 -9.16 8.39 5.91
N PRO A 38 -8.83 9.51 6.60
CA PRO A 38 -8.10 10.67 6.09
C PRO A 38 -6.60 10.34 5.89
N PRO A 39 -5.91 10.96 4.91
CA PRO A 39 -4.52 10.62 4.60
C PRO A 39 -3.52 11.03 5.69
N GLY A 40 -3.83 12.10 6.44
CA GLY A 40 -2.88 12.73 7.37
C GLY A 40 -2.30 11.82 8.45
N SER A 41 -3.09 10.85 8.96
CA SER A 41 -2.59 9.88 9.95
C SER A 41 -1.54 8.94 9.35
N VAL A 42 -1.73 8.51 8.11
CA VAL A 42 -0.76 7.64 7.40
C VAL A 42 0.47 8.45 6.99
N ASP A 43 0.28 9.69 6.57
CA ASP A 43 1.38 10.60 6.21
C ASP A 43 2.32 10.87 7.39
N ALA A 44 1.77 11.02 8.61
CA ALA A 44 2.56 11.22 9.82
C ALA A 44 3.47 10.01 10.11
N VAL A 45 2.92 8.80 10.04
CA VAL A 45 3.70 7.58 10.29
C VAL A 45 4.76 7.37 9.20
N ARG A 46 4.41 7.60 7.93
CA ARG A 46 5.38 7.58 6.82
C ARG A 46 6.49 8.61 7.04
N GLY A 47 6.16 9.83 7.47
CA GLY A 47 7.13 10.87 7.78
C GLY A 47 8.14 10.43 8.83
N ALA A 48 7.66 9.84 9.93
CA ALA A 48 8.51 9.32 11.00
C ALA A 48 9.44 8.19 10.52
N ILE A 49 8.91 7.24 9.74
CA ILE A 49 9.70 6.15 9.14
C ILE A 49 10.79 6.71 8.22
N ARG A 50 10.45 7.67 7.36
CA ARG A 50 11.42 8.30 6.46
C ARG A 50 12.51 9.05 7.22
N GLY A 51 12.15 9.77 8.28
CA GLY A 51 13.11 10.43 9.17
C GLY A 51 14.11 9.42 9.74
N ALA A 52 13.61 8.35 10.35
CA ALA A 52 14.44 7.29 10.91
C ALA A 52 15.35 6.60 9.87
N ILE A 53 14.86 6.38 8.64
CA ILE A 53 15.70 5.88 7.55
C ILE A 53 16.82 6.87 7.21
N GLY A 54 16.50 8.17 7.13
CA GLY A 54 17.47 9.23 6.88
C GLY A 54 18.55 9.32 7.97
N ASP A 55 18.16 9.18 9.23
CA ASP A 55 19.10 9.21 10.37
C ASP A 55 20.13 8.06 10.31
N VAL A 56 19.72 6.88 9.80
CA VAL A 56 20.58 5.69 9.74
C VAL A 56 21.38 5.60 8.43
N LEU A 57 20.76 5.91 7.30
CA LEU A 57 21.34 5.71 5.96
C LEU A 57 21.88 7.00 5.33
N GLY A 58 21.56 8.17 5.86
CA GLY A 58 21.90 9.48 5.30
C GLY A 58 21.07 9.89 4.07
N GLU A 59 20.63 8.92 3.27
CA GLU A 59 19.75 9.13 2.12
C GLU A 59 18.52 8.22 2.18
N VAL A 60 17.35 8.79 1.87
CA VAL A 60 16.09 8.04 1.76
C VAL A 60 15.81 7.77 0.27
N PRO A 61 15.87 6.51 -0.19
CA PRO A 61 15.78 6.18 -1.61
C PRO A 61 14.40 6.41 -2.24
N GLU A 62 13.34 6.50 -1.44
CA GLU A 62 11.98 6.77 -1.92
C GLU A 62 11.73 8.29 -2.06
N SER A 63 10.99 8.70 -3.10
CA SER A 63 10.54 10.09 -3.29
C SER A 63 9.81 10.64 -2.06
N ALA A 64 10.10 11.90 -1.67
CA ALA A 64 9.38 12.55 -0.58
C ALA A 64 7.91 12.84 -0.92
N THR A 65 7.62 13.09 -2.19
CA THR A 65 6.33 13.53 -2.69
C THR A 65 5.64 12.45 -3.53
N GLY A 66 4.33 12.60 -3.73
CA GLY A 66 3.53 11.71 -4.56
C GLY A 66 3.02 10.45 -3.87
N PHE A 67 3.33 10.26 -2.59
CA PHE A 67 2.72 9.22 -1.77
C PHE A 67 1.22 9.45 -1.65
N ARG A 68 0.44 8.39 -1.87
CA ARG A 68 -1.02 8.38 -1.73
C ARG A 68 -1.41 7.20 -0.86
N PRO A 69 -1.87 7.40 0.37
CA PRO A 69 -2.33 6.32 1.24
C PRO A 69 -3.43 5.48 0.57
N HIS A 70 -3.22 4.16 0.47
CA HIS A 70 -4.19 3.24 -0.12
C HIS A 70 -4.05 1.83 0.46
N VAL A 71 -5.11 1.03 0.30
CA VAL A 71 -5.13 -0.41 0.58
C VAL A 71 -5.33 -1.14 -0.74
N SER A 72 -4.34 -1.95 -1.11
CA SER A 72 -4.42 -2.83 -2.28
C SER A 72 -5.34 -4.01 -2.00
N VAL A 73 -6.25 -4.33 -2.92
CA VAL A 73 -7.23 -5.43 -2.75
C VAL A 73 -7.12 -6.52 -3.81
N ALA A 74 -6.53 -6.22 -4.95
CA ALA A 74 -6.24 -7.22 -5.98
C ALA A 74 -5.04 -6.80 -6.80
N TYR A 75 -4.31 -7.76 -7.34
CA TYR A 75 -3.24 -7.56 -8.31
C TYR A 75 -3.56 -8.37 -9.57
N SER A 76 -3.29 -7.78 -10.74
CA SER A 76 -3.33 -8.50 -12.01
C SER A 76 -1.91 -8.89 -12.41
N ALA A 77 -1.70 -10.19 -12.59
CA ALA A 77 -0.46 -10.72 -13.16
C ALA A 77 -0.45 -10.68 -14.70
N SER A 78 -1.58 -10.35 -15.34
CA SER A 78 -1.71 -10.30 -16.80
C SER A 78 -1.74 -8.88 -17.35
N ASP A 79 -1.27 -8.73 -18.59
CA ASP A 79 -1.26 -7.47 -19.36
C ASP A 79 -2.58 -7.20 -20.09
N GLY A 80 -3.68 -7.80 -19.61
CA GLY A 80 -5.01 -7.65 -20.18
C GLY A 80 -5.59 -6.22 -20.03
N PRO A 81 -6.67 -5.91 -20.76
CA PRO A 81 -7.34 -4.62 -20.64
C PRO A 81 -7.92 -4.42 -19.24
N ALA A 82 -7.74 -3.22 -18.67
CA ALA A 82 -8.29 -2.86 -17.36
C ALA A 82 -9.79 -2.55 -17.41
N ALA A 83 -10.31 -2.13 -18.57
CA ALA A 83 -11.67 -1.62 -18.73
C ALA A 83 -12.76 -2.53 -18.13
N PRO A 84 -12.76 -3.87 -18.33
CA PRO A 84 -13.77 -4.72 -17.72
C PRO A 84 -13.76 -4.70 -16.18
N VAL A 85 -12.57 -4.56 -15.58
CA VAL A 85 -12.43 -4.46 -14.11
C VAL A 85 -12.91 -3.09 -13.64
N GLU A 86 -12.55 -2.02 -14.36
CA GLU A 86 -13.00 -0.66 -14.06
C GLU A 86 -14.53 -0.55 -14.12
N GLU A 87 -15.16 -1.10 -15.16
CA GLU A 87 -16.61 -1.14 -15.33
C GLU A 87 -17.29 -1.95 -14.21
N ALA A 88 -16.76 -3.12 -13.87
CA ALA A 88 -17.30 -3.95 -12.80
C ALA A 88 -17.20 -3.27 -11.42
N LEU A 89 -16.12 -2.52 -11.17
CA LEU A 89 -15.97 -1.72 -9.95
C LEU A 89 -16.88 -0.49 -9.97
N ALA A 90 -17.04 0.19 -11.11
CA ALA A 90 -17.89 1.38 -11.23
C ALA A 90 -19.38 1.04 -11.07
N ALA A 91 -19.80 -0.15 -11.48
CA ALA A 91 -21.17 -0.64 -11.37
C ALA A 91 -21.58 -1.03 -9.93
N ARG A 92 -20.67 -0.93 -8.94
CA ARG A 92 -20.93 -1.27 -7.55
C ARG A 92 -20.75 -0.07 -6.64
N GLU A 93 -21.60 0.00 -5.62
CA GLU A 93 -21.38 0.89 -4.49
C GLU A 93 -20.60 0.15 -3.40
N PHE A 94 -19.60 0.84 -2.85
CA PHE A 94 -18.80 0.34 -1.73
C PHE A 94 -19.03 1.27 -0.55
N SER A 95 -19.62 0.73 0.51
CA SER A 95 -19.62 1.42 1.80
C SER A 95 -18.18 1.53 2.30
N PRO A 96 -17.75 2.70 2.81
CA PRO A 96 -16.43 2.81 3.38
C PRO A 96 -16.26 1.82 4.53
N ALA A 97 -15.23 0.99 4.43
CA ALA A 97 -14.81 0.18 5.56
C ALA A 97 -14.15 1.09 6.60
N ARG A 98 -13.86 0.52 7.75
CA ARG A 98 -12.98 1.09 8.73
C ARG A 98 -11.86 0.03 8.94
N ALA A 99 -10.56 0.36 8.80
CA ALA A 99 -9.31 -0.21 9.41
C ALA A 99 -8.46 0.54 10.56
N ARG A 100 -8.25 0.01 11.78
CA ARG A 100 -7.38 0.53 12.87
C ARG A 100 -6.07 -0.20 12.78
N VAL A 101 -5.05 0.56 12.43
CA VAL A 101 -3.67 0.09 12.37
C VAL A 101 -3.08 0.23 13.76
N SER A 102 -2.65 -0.89 14.33
CA SER A 102 -2.06 -0.94 15.68
C SER A 102 -0.54 -1.03 15.64
N SER A 103 0.04 -1.32 14.47
CA SER A 103 1.46 -1.60 14.32
C SER A 103 1.96 -1.29 12.90
N ALA A 104 3.26 -1.06 12.80
CA ALA A 104 4.00 -0.99 11.56
C ALA A 104 4.99 -2.16 11.51
N GLU A 105 5.00 -2.88 10.39
CA GLU A 105 5.87 -4.03 10.16
C GLU A 105 6.92 -3.71 9.12
N LEU A 106 8.19 -3.92 9.45
CA LEU A 106 9.24 -4.05 8.45
C LEU A 106 9.17 -5.48 7.89
N ILE A 107 8.91 -5.60 6.59
CA ILE A 107 8.83 -6.87 5.89
C ILE A 107 9.99 -7.04 4.91
N VAL A 108 10.36 -8.30 4.69
CA VAL A 108 11.19 -8.71 3.56
C VAL A 108 10.24 -9.24 2.50
N ILE A 109 10.16 -8.56 1.35
CA ILE A 109 9.24 -8.93 0.27
C ILE A 109 10.00 -9.45 -0.94
N HIS A 110 9.51 -10.57 -1.44
CA HIS A 110 9.99 -11.29 -2.61
C HIS A 110 8.85 -11.44 -3.61
N ARG A 111 9.22 -11.64 -4.88
CA ARG A 111 8.25 -11.96 -5.94
C ARG A 111 8.61 -13.30 -6.54
N ASP A 112 8.30 -14.35 -5.79
CA ASP A 112 8.52 -15.74 -6.17
C ASP A 112 7.20 -16.33 -6.70
N ASN A 113 7.29 -17.31 -7.60
CA ASN A 113 6.10 -18.01 -8.16
C ASN A 113 5.01 -17.08 -8.74
N GLU A 114 5.44 -15.96 -9.35
CA GLU A 114 4.55 -14.90 -9.89
C GLU A 114 3.66 -14.20 -8.83
N MET A 115 3.88 -14.46 -7.54
CA MET A 115 3.14 -13.92 -6.42
C MET A 115 4.05 -13.10 -5.50
N TYR A 116 3.47 -12.19 -4.74
CA TYR A 116 4.20 -11.56 -3.64
C TYR A 116 4.26 -12.52 -2.46
N GLU A 117 5.47 -12.87 -2.04
CA GLU A 117 5.74 -13.61 -0.82
C GLU A 117 6.46 -12.67 0.14
N TRP A 118 6.09 -12.68 1.42
CA TRP A 118 6.73 -11.81 2.40
C TRP A 118 6.82 -12.45 3.77
N GLU A 119 7.89 -12.10 4.47
CA GLU A 119 8.09 -12.40 5.88
C GLU A 119 8.20 -11.10 6.69
N THR A 120 7.72 -11.14 7.93
CA THR A 120 7.86 -10.01 8.86
C THR A 120 9.26 -10.07 9.48
N PHE A 121 10.06 -9.03 9.28
CA PHE A 121 11.39 -8.88 9.87
C PHE A 121 11.32 -8.26 11.26
N ALA A 122 10.47 -7.23 11.44
CA ALA A 122 10.27 -6.58 12.72
C ALA A 122 8.87 -5.94 12.78
N THR A 123 8.32 -5.82 13.98
CA THR A 123 7.04 -5.16 14.24
C THR A 123 7.23 -4.07 15.29
N VAL A 124 6.67 -2.90 15.05
CA VAL A 124 6.68 -1.76 15.96
C VAL A 124 5.23 -1.41 16.29
N PRO A 125 4.81 -1.42 17.57
CA PRO A 125 3.47 -0.99 17.94
C PRO A 125 3.31 0.52 17.70
N LEU A 126 2.12 0.90 17.25
CA LEU A 126 1.62 2.27 17.18
C LEU A 126 0.71 2.48 18.39
N GLY A 127 0.82 3.64 19.04
CA GLY A 127 0.13 3.96 20.31
C GLY A 127 -1.38 3.80 20.28
#